data_AF-A0A7K5TTB4-F1
#
_entry.id   AF-A0A7K5TTB4-F1
#
_cell.length_a   1.000
_cell.length_b   1.000
_cell.length_c   1.000
_cell.angle_alpha   90.00
_cell.angle_beta   90.00
_cell.angle_gamma   90.00
#
_symmetry.space_group_name_H-M   'P 1'
#
loop_
_entity.id
_entity.type
_entity.pdbx_description
1 polymer ?
#
loop_
_entity_poly.entity_id
_entity_poly.type
_entity_poly.pdbx_seq_one_letter_code
_entity_poly.pdbx_strand_id
1 'polypeptide(L)'
;HAACSPALQAARGYARPVTRRKKDIPSQLDDLPPTTLKKDYANLPVMNSVDDVVRRLLSLEMASQKEKMKIKTQQLVEKVRRSPSDNGSFEVQGKFKTGRIFFAVLTARIRMFEEHLQRHPKDQSNRRQMLMAMDKRKKLLGYLRRVRYDTFENTCQQLGIQYSLPPPYTRRVTKRWVVKKAFCIKVFQEAQKLKAAERLKQRREWQARARAARE
;
A
#
# COMPACT_ATOMS: atom_id res chain seq x y z
N HIS A 1 21.18 20.68 -2.85
CA HIS A 1 21.76 19.74 -3.85
C HIS A 1 21.01 19.89 -5.16
N ALA A 2 21.74 20.34 -6.18
CA ALA A 2 21.22 20.83 -7.45
C ALA A 2 20.42 19.80 -8.25
N ALA A 3 19.31 20.25 -8.82
CA ALA A 3 18.55 19.52 -9.82
C ALA A 3 19.38 19.43 -11.11
N CYS A 4 19.97 18.26 -11.36
CA CYS A 4 20.63 17.97 -12.61
C CYS A 4 19.55 17.68 -13.66
N SER A 5 19.27 18.66 -14.52
CA SER A 5 18.46 18.51 -15.73
C SER A 5 19.09 17.40 -16.60
N PRO A 6 18.35 16.36 -17.00
CA PRO A 6 18.90 15.35 -17.88
C PRO A 6 19.06 15.96 -19.27
N ALA A 7 20.28 16.37 -19.62
CA ALA A 7 20.61 16.78 -20.96
C ALA A 7 20.31 15.61 -21.93
N LEU A 8 19.34 15.84 -22.81
CA LEU A 8 19.07 14.96 -23.94
C LEU A 8 20.21 15.13 -24.93
N GLN A 9 21.15 14.18 -24.98
CA GLN A 9 22.13 14.15 -26.05
C GLN A 9 21.43 13.70 -27.34
N ALA A 10 20.92 14.68 -28.09
CA ALA A 10 20.23 14.50 -29.35
C ALA A 10 21.26 14.39 -30.48
N ALA A 11 21.71 13.17 -30.76
CA ALA A 11 22.22 12.82 -32.08
C ALA A 11 21.20 11.88 -32.74
N ARG A 12 20.55 12.35 -33.82
CA ARG A 12 19.57 11.65 -34.68
C ARG A 12 18.08 11.60 -34.23
N GLY A 13 17.58 12.60 -33.51
CA GLY A 13 16.13 12.85 -33.39
C GLY A 13 15.27 11.83 -32.62
N TYR A 14 15.83 10.70 -32.18
CA TYR A 14 15.16 9.77 -31.27
C TYR A 14 15.77 9.92 -29.88
N ALA A 15 14.93 10.29 -28.90
CA ALA A 15 15.32 10.21 -27.50
C ALA A 15 15.62 8.74 -27.17
N ARG A 16 16.91 8.39 -27.00
CA ARG A 16 17.23 7.10 -26.38
C ARG A 16 16.74 7.16 -24.93
N PRO A 17 15.93 6.20 -24.46
CA PRO A 17 15.59 6.14 -23.06
C PRO A 17 16.90 5.97 -22.28
N VAL A 18 17.23 6.95 -21.44
CA VAL A 18 18.31 6.80 -20.46
C VAL A 18 17.96 5.58 -19.62
N THR A 19 18.73 4.51 -19.77
CA THR A 19 18.63 3.31 -18.94
C THR A 19 19.07 3.69 -17.54
N ARG A 20 18.14 4.25 -16.76
CA ARG A 20 18.34 4.45 -15.34
C ARG A 20 18.63 3.07 -14.74
N ARG A 21 19.81 2.92 -14.13
CA ARG A 21 20.07 1.76 -13.27
C ARG A 21 18.92 1.69 -12.28
N LYS A 22 18.22 0.55 -12.24
CA LYS A 22 17.16 0.35 -11.25
C LYS A 22 17.82 0.44 -9.89
N LYS A 23 17.31 1.30 -9.01
CA LYS A 23 17.75 1.33 -7.62
C LYS A 23 17.34 0.01 -6.99
N ASP A 24 18.26 -0.64 -6.27
CA ASP A 24 17.93 -1.79 -5.46
C ASP A 24 16.99 -1.33 -4.35
N ILE A 25 15.78 -1.89 -4.33
CA ILE A 25 14.77 -1.60 -3.33
C ILE A 25 15.07 -2.51 -2.14
N PRO A 26 15.11 -1.97 -0.90
CA PRO A 26 15.36 -2.78 0.29
C PRO A 26 14.32 -3.90 0.37
N SER A 27 14.79 -5.14 0.55
CA SER A 27 13.90 -6.27 0.75
C SER A 27 13.24 -6.12 2.11
N GLN A 28 11.97 -6.51 2.22
CA GLN A 28 11.30 -6.62 3.51
C GLN A 28 12.08 -7.53 4.47
N LEU A 29 12.87 -8.48 3.95
CA LEU A 29 13.63 -9.41 4.77
C LEU A 29 14.91 -8.82 5.37
N ASP A 30 15.36 -7.65 4.93
CA ASP A 30 16.65 -7.08 5.35
C ASP A 30 16.65 -6.71 6.84
N ASP A 31 15.49 -6.49 7.48
CA ASP A 31 15.43 -6.25 8.93
C ASP A 31 15.64 -7.51 9.78
N LEU A 32 15.74 -8.72 9.18
CA LEU A 32 15.97 -9.96 9.94
C LEU A 32 17.47 -10.20 10.16
N PRO A 33 17.93 -10.35 11.42
CA PRO A 33 19.32 -10.69 11.68
C PRO A 33 19.63 -12.10 11.15
N PRO A 34 20.78 -12.31 10.48
CA PRO A 34 21.15 -13.62 9.94
C PRO A 34 21.34 -14.68 11.03
N THR A 35 21.69 -14.27 12.25
CA THR A 35 21.88 -15.15 13.41
C THR A 35 20.58 -15.66 14.03
N THR A 36 19.42 -15.14 13.62
CA THR A 36 18.13 -15.61 14.17
C THR A 36 17.88 -17.07 13.79
N LEU A 37 17.37 -17.86 14.74
CA LEU A 37 17.04 -19.25 14.50
C LEU A 37 15.78 -19.39 13.63
N LYS A 38 15.73 -20.45 12.84
CA LYS A 38 14.51 -20.88 12.15
C LYS A 38 13.37 -21.05 13.16
N LYS A 39 12.17 -20.60 12.77
CA LYS A 39 10.96 -20.61 13.61
C LYS A 39 10.72 -21.93 14.35
N ASP A 40 10.85 -23.04 13.62
CA ASP A 40 10.45 -24.36 14.11
C ASP A 40 11.37 -24.86 15.26
N TYR A 41 12.55 -24.26 15.39
CA TYR A 41 13.56 -24.64 16.38
C TYR A 41 13.72 -23.64 17.53
N ALA A 42 13.17 -22.43 17.40
CA ALA A 42 13.38 -21.33 18.35
C ALA A 42 12.83 -21.63 19.76
N ASN A 43 11.79 -22.46 19.87
CA ASN A 43 11.15 -22.78 21.16
C ASN A 43 11.75 -24.00 21.87
N LEU A 44 12.79 -24.63 21.31
CA LEU A 44 13.37 -25.83 21.89
C LEU A 44 14.37 -25.47 23.01
N PRO A 45 14.21 -25.99 24.24
CA PRO A 45 15.08 -25.65 25.37
C PRO A 45 16.53 -26.10 25.16
N VAL A 46 16.73 -27.13 24.33
CA VAL A 46 18.03 -27.71 24.00
C VAL A 46 18.91 -26.75 23.19
N MET A 47 18.36 -25.73 22.52
CA MET A 47 19.15 -24.85 21.64
C MET A 47 20.18 -23.97 22.37
N ASN A 48 20.01 -23.78 23.68
CA ASN A 48 20.95 -23.01 24.49
C ASN A 48 22.25 -23.79 24.77
N SER A 49 22.20 -25.13 24.78
CA SER A 49 23.33 -26.01 25.09
C SER A 49 24.03 -26.61 23.87
N VAL A 50 23.53 -26.33 22.67
CA VAL A 50 24.04 -26.89 21.41
C VAL A 50 25.23 -26.08 20.90
N ASP A 51 26.20 -26.77 20.30
CA ASP A 51 27.40 -26.17 19.69
C ASP A 51 27.09 -25.04 18.71
N ASP A 52 28.00 -24.07 18.63
CA ASP A 52 27.87 -22.88 17.77
C ASP A 52 27.75 -23.24 16.29
N VAL A 53 28.39 -24.32 15.84
CA VAL A 53 28.32 -24.80 14.45
C VAL A 53 26.89 -25.24 14.11
N VAL A 54 26.27 -26.04 14.97
CA VAL A 54 24.88 -26.51 14.78
C VAL A 54 23.91 -25.33 14.89
N ARG A 55 24.15 -24.40 15.83
CA ARG A 55 23.39 -23.15 15.93
C ARG A 55 23.45 -22.34 14.64
N ARG A 56 24.63 -22.24 14.00
CA ARG A 56 24.79 -21.55 12.71
C ARG A 56 24.06 -22.24 11.57
N LEU A 57 24.09 -23.58 11.50
CA LEU A 57 23.34 -24.35 10.50
C LEU A 57 21.83 -24.16 10.60
N LEU A 58 21.31 -23.95 11.82
CA LEU A 58 19.90 -23.72 12.09
C LEU A 58 19.49 -22.23 12.08
N SER A 59 20.44 -21.34 11.78
CA SER A 59 20.22 -19.89 11.67
C SER A 59 19.61 -19.48 10.32
N LEU A 60 19.17 -18.22 10.24
CA LEU A 60 18.65 -17.60 9.02
C LEU A 60 19.70 -17.34 7.94
N GLU A 61 20.98 -17.31 8.32
CA GLU A 61 22.11 -17.21 7.39
C GLU A 61 22.04 -18.36 6.36
N MET A 62 21.85 -19.59 6.85
CA MET A 62 21.79 -20.82 6.06
C MET A 62 20.35 -21.20 5.65
N ALA A 63 19.37 -20.34 5.94
CA ALA A 63 17.96 -20.63 5.71
C ALA A 63 17.50 -20.26 4.30
N SER A 64 16.49 -21.00 3.83
CA SER A 64 15.82 -20.66 2.58
C SER A 64 14.95 -19.41 2.72
N GLN A 65 14.64 -18.74 1.59
CA GLN A 65 13.73 -17.60 1.56
C GLN A 65 12.38 -17.89 2.22
N LYS A 66 11.88 -19.14 2.07
CA LYS A 66 10.62 -19.58 2.65
C LYS A 66 10.65 -19.56 4.19
N GLU A 67 11.77 -19.90 4.80
CA GLU A 67 11.95 -19.87 6.25
C GLU A 67 12.03 -18.43 6.78
N LYS A 68 12.76 -17.55 6.09
CA LYS A 68 12.77 -16.11 6.40
C LYS A 68 11.36 -15.52 6.34
N MET A 69 10.59 -15.90 5.31
CA MET A 69 9.18 -15.49 5.17
C MET A 69 8.27 -16.03 6.28
N LYS A 70 8.51 -17.24 6.80
CA LYS A 70 7.76 -17.77 7.96
C LYS A 70 7.93 -16.85 9.17
N ILE A 71 9.16 -16.41 9.45
CA ILE A 71 9.47 -15.53 10.58
C ILE A 71 8.88 -14.13 10.38
N LYS A 72 9.05 -13.50 9.21
CA LYS A 72 8.39 -12.21 8.94
C LYS A 72 6.88 -12.29 9.04
N THR A 73 6.29 -13.37 8.54
CA THR A 73 4.84 -13.58 8.64
C THR A 73 4.42 -13.66 10.10
N GLN A 74 5.19 -14.36 10.94
CA GLN A 74 4.94 -14.42 12.37
C GLN A 74 5.06 -13.04 13.04
N GLN A 75 6.12 -12.28 12.76
CA GLN A 75 6.28 -10.91 13.29
C GLN A 75 5.10 -10.00 12.91
N LEU A 76 4.62 -10.10 11.66
CA LEU A 76 3.45 -9.34 11.22
C LEU A 76 2.16 -9.84 11.87
N VAL A 77 2.02 -11.14 12.12
CA VAL A 77 0.87 -11.71 12.82
C VAL A 77 0.86 -11.24 14.27
N GLU A 78 2.00 -11.30 14.96
CA GLU A 78 2.15 -10.85 16.35
C GLU A 78 1.78 -9.37 16.52
N LYS A 79 2.20 -8.51 15.57
CA LYS A 79 1.80 -7.09 15.57
C LYS A 79 0.29 -6.88 15.55
N VAL A 80 -0.45 -7.74 14.84
CA VAL A 80 -1.90 -7.56 14.61
C VAL A 80 -2.76 -8.42 15.54
N ARG A 81 -2.15 -9.35 16.25
CA ARG A 81 -2.84 -10.29 17.14
C ARG A 81 -3.46 -9.55 18.33
N ARG A 82 -4.65 -9.99 18.77
CA ARG A 82 -5.28 -9.46 20.00
C ARG A 82 -4.82 -10.19 21.24
N SER A 83 -4.74 -11.52 21.19
CA SER A 83 -4.33 -12.37 22.31
C SER A 83 -3.38 -13.49 21.86
N PRO A 84 -2.55 -14.05 22.77
CA PRO A 84 -1.57 -15.10 22.43
C PRO A 84 -2.16 -16.46 22.04
N SER A 85 -3.47 -16.67 22.18
CA SER A 85 -4.19 -17.89 21.78
C SER A 85 -5.03 -17.70 20.51
N ASP A 86 -5.13 -16.47 19.99
CA ASP A 86 -5.85 -16.15 18.76
C ASP A 86 -5.10 -16.74 17.55
N ASN A 87 -5.39 -18.00 17.21
CA ASN A 87 -4.86 -18.67 16.03
C ASN A 87 -5.78 -18.52 14.81
N GLY A 88 -6.83 -17.70 14.93
CA GLY A 88 -7.80 -17.47 13.87
C GLY A 88 -9.14 -16.96 14.36
N SER A 89 -9.18 -16.15 15.43
CA SER A 89 -10.40 -15.67 16.09
C SER A 89 -11.46 -15.32 15.06
N PHE A 90 -12.38 -16.27 15.02
CA PHE A 90 -13.56 -16.38 14.20
C PHE A 90 -14.56 -15.36 14.75
N GLU A 91 -14.47 -14.12 14.29
CA GLU A 91 -15.52 -13.15 14.53
C GLU A 91 -16.00 -12.63 13.17
N VAL A 92 -16.76 -13.49 12.49
CA VAL A 92 -18.23 -13.37 12.42
C VAL A 92 -18.78 -14.46 11.48
N GLN A 93 -19.48 -15.42 12.09
CA GLN A 93 -20.60 -16.21 11.57
C GLN A 93 -20.65 -16.47 10.04
N GLY A 94 -20.36 -17.71 9.66
CA GLY A 94 -21.09 -18.40 8.59
C GLY A 94 -20.34 -18.74 7.30
N LYS A 95 -19.41 -17.93 6.76
CA LYS A 95 -18.80 -18.25 5.44
C LYS A 95 -17.47 -17.58 5.09
N PHE A 96 -16.98 -16.64 5.89
CA PHE A 96 -15.72 -15.95 5.63
C PHE A 96 -14.75 -16.15 6.80
N LYS A 97 -13.69 -16.94 6.58
CA LYS A 97 -12.51 -17.02 7.47
C LYS A 97 -11.81 -15.65 7.46
N THR A 98 -12.32 -14.69 8.23
CA THR A 98 -11.82 -13.30 8.26
C THR A 98 -11.02 -13.07 9.54
N GLY A 99 -9.85 -13.71 9.63
CA GLY A 99 -8.93 -13.49 10.74
C GLY A 99 -8.01 -12.30 10.48
N ARG A 100 -7.73 -11.50 11.52
CA ARG A 100 -6.66 -10.49 11.54
C ARG A 100 -5.32 -11.00 10.99
N ILE A 101 -5.03 -12.23 11.38
CA ILE A 101 -3.88 -13.05 10.95
C ILE A 101 -3.81 -13.17 9.43
N PHE A 102 -4.95 -13.33 8.76
CA PHE A 102 -5.00 -13.50 7.32
C PHE A 102 -4.59 -12.22 6.57
N PHE A 103 -4.84 -11.03 7.13
CA PHE A 103 -4.34 -9.78 6.56
C PHE A 103 -2.82 -9.67 6.65
N ALA A 104 -2.25 -10.05 7.79
CA ALA A 104 -0.79 -10.08 7.98
C ALA A 104 -0.14 -11.06 6.99
N VAL A 105 -0.69 -12.27 6.85
CA VAL A 105 -0.22 -13.29 5.89
C VAL A 105 -0.31 -12.79 4.44
N LEU A 106 -1.44 -12.22 4.03
CA LEU A 106 -1.59 -11.67 2.68
C LEU A 106 -0.62 -10.52 2.43
N THR A 107 -0.40 -9.67 3.44
CA THR A 107 0.51 -8.52 3.32
C THR A 107 1.95 -8.97 3.14
N ALA A 108 2.40 -9.99 3.89
CA ALA A 108 3.71 -10.62 3.69
C ALA A 108 3.84 -11.19 2.27
N ARG A 109 2.82 -11.90 1.78
CA ARG A 109 2.82 -12.47 0.42
C ARG A 109 2.86 -11.41 -0.67
N ILE A 110 2.09 -10.33 -0.52
CA ILE A 110 2.04 -9.24 -1.50
C ILE A 110 3.42 -8.56 -1.63
N ARG A 111 4.07 -8.26 -0.49
CA ARG A 111 5.42 -7.67 -0.48
C ARG A 111 6.47 -8.59 -1.10
N MET A 112 6.39 -9.90 -0.82
CA MET A 112 7.25 -10.90 -1.47
C MET A 112 7.06 -10.94 -2.99
N PHE A 113 5.81 -10.89 -3.49
CA PHE A 113 5.56 -10.82 -4.92
C PHE A 113 6.05 -9.51 -5.55
N GLU A 114 5.93 -8.40 -4.83
CA GLU A 114 6.41 -7.10 -5.27
C GLU A 114 7.94 -7.13 -5.49
N GLU A 115 8.71 -7.66 -4.53
CA GLU A 115 10.16 -7.86 -4.66
C GLU A 115 10.52 -8.78 -5.85
N HIS A 116 9.81 -9.90 -6.00
CA HIS A 116 10.04 -10.83 -7.12
C HIS A 116 9.78 -10.18 -8.47
N LEU A 117 8.66 -9.46 -8.62
CA LEU A 117 8.26 -8.83 -9.89
C LEU A 117 9.14 -7.62 -10.25
N GLN A 118 9.76 -6.96 -9.27
CA GLN A 118 10.75 -5.92 -9.54
C GLN A 118 11.99 -6.48 -10.24
N ARG A 119 12.46 -7.66 -9.80
CA ARG A 119 13.56 -8.41 -10.43
C ARG A 119 13.11 -9.06 -11.74
N HIS A 120 11.91 -9.64 -11.76
CA HIS A 120 11.35 -10.40 -12.88
C HIS A 120 10.01 -9.80 -13.39
N PRO A 121 10.03 -8.67 -14.11
CA PRO A 121 8.80 -7.97 -14.52
C PRO A 121 8.00 -8.70 -15.60
N LYS A 122 8.61 -9.67 -16.28
CA LYS A 122 7.95 -10.44 -17.36
C LYS A 122 7.08 -11.59 -16.85
N ASP A 123 7.21 -11.97 -15.58
CA ASP A 123 6.44 -13.07 -14.98
C ASP A 123 4.99 -12.67 -14.73
N GLN A 124 4.10 -13.05 -15.65
CA GLN A 124 2.67 -12.71 -15.55
C GLN A 124 1.91 -13.62 -14.57
N SER A 125 2.39 -14.84 -14.31
CA SER A 125 1.73 -15.76 -13.38
C SER A 125 1.77 -15.21 -11.96
N ASN A 126 2.96 -14.80 -11.51
CA ASN A 126 3.13 -14.20 -10.19
C ASN A 126 2.45 -12.83 -10.08
N ARG A 127 2.44 -12.03 -11.16
CA ARG A 127 1.67 -10.78 -11.21
C ARG A 127 0.17 -11.02 -10.99
N ARG A 128 -0.40 -12.03 -11.66
CA ARG A 128 -1.81 -12.42 -11.47
C ARG A 128 -2.08 -12.87 -10.04
N GLN A 129 -1.20 -13.70 -9.46
CA GLN A 129 -1.34 -14.16 -8.06
C GLN A 129 -1.28 -12.99 -7.07
N MET A 130 -0.38 -12.03 -7.30
CA MET A 130 -0.28 -10.81 -6.49
C MET A 130 -1.57 -10.00 -6.54
N LEU A 131 -2.12 -9.75 -7.72
CA LEU A 131 -3.39 -9.02 -7.89
C LEU A 131 -4.55 -9.73 -7.19
N MET A 132 -4.64 -11.06 -7.32
CA MET A 132 -5.64 -11.85 -6.61
C MET A 132 -5.50 -11.76 -5.08
N ALA A 133 -4.27 -11.76 -4.56
CA ALA A 133 -4.01 -11.57 -3.13
C ALA A 133 -4.41 -10.16 -2.67
N MET A 134 -4.12 -9.12 -3.46
CA MET A 134 -4.53 -7.75 -3.18
C MET A 134 -6.05 -7.60 -3.13
N ASP A 135 -6.77 -8.19 -4.08
CA ASP A 135 -8.23 -8.12 -4.15
C ASP A 135 -8.88 -8.92 -3.01
N LYS A 136 -8.33 -10.10 -2.67
CA LYS A 136 -8.76 -10.86 -1.49
C LYS A 136 -8.57 -10.04 -0.22
N ARG A 137 -7.43 -9.35 -0.07
CA ARG A 137 -7.17 -8.45 1.07
C ARG A 137 -8.19 -7.32 1.13
N LYS A 138 -8.46 -6.65 0.00
CA LYS A 138 -9.44 -5.55 -0.09
C LYS A 138 -10.86 -6.01 0.27
N LYS A 139 -11.29 -7.17 -0.21
CA LYS A 139 -12.60 -7.74 0.10
C LYS A 139 -12.75 -8.01 1.59
N LEU A 140 -11.72 -8.59 2.21
CA LEU A 140 -11.71 -8.86 3.64
C LEU A 140 -11.68 -7.57 4.49
N LEU A 141 -10.94 -6.53 4.05
CA LEU A 141 -10.94 -5.23 4.75
C LEU A 141 -12.30 -4.54 4.64
N GLY A 142 -12.95 -4.63 3.47
CA GLY A 142 -14.31 -4.14 3.28
C GLY A 142 -15.33 -4.86 4.17
N TYR A 143 -15.14 -6.16 4.40
CA TYR A 143 -15.94 -6.92 5.38
C TYR A 143 -15.65 -6.46 6.82
N LEU A 144 -14.37 -6.40 7.21
CA LEU A 144 -13.97 -6.01 8.57
C LEU A 144 -14.51 -4.63 8.94
N ARG A 145 -14.42 -3.66 8.02
CA ARG A 145 -14.97 -2.31 8.19
C ARG A 145 -16.48 -2.30 8.48
N ARG A 146 -17.25 -3.25 7.94
CA ARG A 146 -18.71 -3.35 8.17
C ARG A 146 -19.03 -3.99 9.51
N VAL A 147 -18.20 -4.91 9.96
CA VAL A 147 -18.46 -5.71 11.18
C VAL A 147 -17.90 -5.04 12.42
N ARG A 148 -16.63 -4.60 12.40
CA ARG A 148 -15.94 -3.98 13.53
C ARG A 148 -14.98 -2.90 13.04
N TYR A 149 -15.31 -1.64 13.31
CA TYR A 149 -14.53 -0.51 12.84
C TYR A 149 -13.21 -0.35 13.59
N ASP A 150 -13.22 -0.44 14.93
CA ASP A 150 -12.03 -0.28 15.76
C ASP A 150 -10.94 -1.29 15.38
N THR A 151 -11.37 -2.52 15.06
CA THR A 151 -10.42 -3.56 14.67
C THR A 151 -9.83 -3.31 13.30
N PHE A 152 -10.63 -2.79 12.37
CA PHE A 152 -10.21 -2.37 11.04
C PHE A 152 -9.18 -1.24 11.13
N GLU A 153 -9.45 -0.18 11.88
CA GLU A 153 -8.55 0.95 12.02
C GLU A 153 -7.19 0.53 12.60
N ASN A 154 -7.20 -0.21 13.70
CA ASN A 154 -5.99 -0.76 14.32
C ASN A 154 -5.17 -1.62 13.33
N THR A 155 -5.84 -2.49 12.55
CA THR A 155 -5.13 -3.34 11.57
C THR A 155 -4.51 -2.53 10.43
N CYS A 156 -5.20 -1.47 9.98
CA CYS A 156 -4.71 -0.57 8.94
C CYS A 156 -3.50 0.22 9.42
N GLN A 157 -3.52 0.72 10.66
CA GLN A 157 -2.41 1.44 11.27
C GLN A 157 -1.18 0.53 11.44
N GLN A 158 -1.36 -0.66 12.05
CA GLN A 158 -0.25 -1.58 12.32
C GLN A 158 0.43 -2.14 11.07
N LEU A 159 -0.34 -2.38 9.99
CA LEU A 159 0.19 -2.89 8.73
C LEU A 159 0.59 -1.78 7.73
N GLY A 160 0.27 -0.52 8.02
CA GLY A 160 0.50 0.62 7.12
C GLY A 160 -0.34 0.54 5.84
N ILE A 161 -1.60 0.10 5.93
CA ILE A 161 -2.49 -0.08 4.78
C ILE A 161 -3.48 1.08 4.69
N GLN A 162 -3.45 1.80 3.57
CA GLN A 162 -4.47 2.79 3.23
C GLN A 162 -5.64 2.14 2.50
N TYR A 163 -6.84 2.29 3.05
CA TYR A 163 -8.07 1.78 2.45
C TYR A 163 -8.76 2.87 1.62
N SER A 164 -8.80 2.68 0.30
CA SER A 164 -9.62 3.50 -0.61
C SER A 164 -10.92 2.78 -0.95
N LEU A 165 -12.01 3.53 -0.98
CA LEU A 165 -13.30 3.04 -1.47
C LEU A 165 -13.21 2.76 -2.99
N PRO A 166 -13.85 1.68 -3.48
CA PRO A 166 -13.96 1.46 -4.92
C PRO A 166 -14.85 2.54 -5.55
N PRO A 167 -14.51 3.04 -6.74
CA PRO A 167 -15.38 3.98 -7.44
C PRO A 167 -16.71 3.29 -7.81
N PRO A 168 -17.82 4.03 -7.86
CA PRO A 168 -19.14 3.46 -8.16
C PRO A 168 -19.23 2.89 -9.58
N TYR A 169 -18.48 3.46 -10.53
CA TYR A 169 -18.46 3.03 -11.93
C TYR A 169 -17.04 2.82 -12.43
N THR A 170 -16.77 1.68 -13.03
CA THR A 170 -15.52 1.39 -13.74
C THR A 170 -15.67 1.76 -15.21
N ARG A 171 -15.27 2.97 -15.59
CA ARG A 171 -15.29 3.43 -17.00
C ARG A 171 -13.87 3.48 -17.56
N ARG A 172 -13.70 3.05 -18.82
CA ARG A 172 -12.44 3.22 -19.54
C ARG A 172 -12.25 4.68 -19.89
N VAL A 173 -11.17 5.27 -19.42
CA VAL A 173 -10.82 6.66 -19.67
C VAL A 173 -10.18 6.78 -21.07
N THR A 174 -10.90 7.36 -22.03
CA THR A 174 -10.39 7.62 -23.38
C THR A 174 -9.74 9.01 -23.46
N LYS A 175 -8.76 9.20 -24.38
CA LYS A 175 -8.09 10.50 -24.57
C LYS A 175 -9.10 11.64 -24.81
N ARG A 176 -10.10 11.41 -25.66
CA ARG A 176 -11.20 12.34 -25.93
C ARG A 176 -11.95 12.73 -24.65
N TRP A 177 -12.26 11.76 -23.79
CA TRP A 177 -12.94 12.03 -22.52
C TRP A 177 -12.07 12.85 -21.56
N VAL A 178 -10.77 12.55 -21.47
CA VAL A 178 -9.83 13.30 -20.62
C VAL A 178 -9.77 14.77 -21.03
N VAL A 179 -9.57 15.04 -22.33
CA VAL A 179 -9.50 16.41 -22.86
C VAL A 179 -10.81 17.15 -22.62
N LYS A 180 -11.95 16.51 -22.94
CA LYS A 180 -13.28 17.10 -22.72
C LYS A 180 -13.50 17.41 -21.24
N LYS A 181 -13.17 16.48 -20.34
CA LYS A 181 -13.37 16.66 -18.90
C LYS A 181 -12.48 17.79 -18.35
N ALA A 182 -11.21 17.84 -18.77
CA ALA A 182 -10.29 18.92 -18.39
C ALA A 182 -10.77 20.29 -18.89
N PHE A 183 -11.25 20.37 -20.13
CA PHE A 183 -11.85 21.58 -20.68
C PHE A 183 -13.08 22.02 -19.87
N CYS A 184 -14.02 21.10 -19.59
CA CYS A 184 -15.20 21.41 -18.78
C CYS A 184 -14.83 21.92 -17.38
N ILE A 185 -13.78 21.37 -16.75
CA ILE A 185 -13.31 21.86 -15.44
C ILE A 185 -12.79 23.30 -15.56
N LYS A 186 -12.00 23.61 -16.59
CA LYS A 186 -11.52 24.98 -16.84
C LYS A 186 -12.66 25.96 -17.06
N VAL A 187 -13.60 25.63 -17.95
CA VAL A 187 -14.79 26.45 -18.22
C VAL A 187 -15.60 26.67 -16.94
N PHE A 188 -15.79 25.63 -16.13
CA PHE A 188 -16.48 25.74 -14.85
C PHE A 188 -15.77 26.70 -13.89
N GLN A 189 -14.44 26.62 -13.77
CA GLN A 189 -13.66 27.53 -12.94
C GLN A 189 -13.77 28.98 -13.40
N GLU A 190 -13.68 29.24 -14.71
CA GLU A 190 -13.82 30.59 -15.25
C GLU A 190 -15.24 31.15 -15.04
N ALA A 191 -16.27 30.33 -15.27
CA ALA A 191 -17.65 30.74 -14.99
C ALA A 191 -17.88 31.07 -13.51
N GLN A 192 -17.26 30.32 -12.59
CA GLN A 192 -17.32 30.63 -11.15
C GLN A 192 -16.63 31.95 -10.81
N LYS A 193 -15.49 32.28 -11.45
CA LYS A 193 -14.79 33.55 -11.24
C LYS A 193 -15.65 34.75 -11.67
N LEU A 194 -16.28 34.66 -12.83
CA LEU A 194 -17.16 35.73 -13.33
C LEU A 194 -18.35 35.97 -12.38
N LYS A 195 -19.04 34.90 -11.99
CA LYS A 195 -20.15 34.98 -11.01
C LYS A 195 -19.69 35.50 -9.65
N ALA A 196 -18.48 35.16 -9.20
CA ALA A 196 -17.93 35.66 -7.95
C ALA A 196 -17.68 37.17 -8.00
N ALA A 197 -17.17 37.70 -9.12
CA ALA A 197 -16.98 39.12 -9.32
C ALA A 197 -18.32 39.90 -9.33
N GLU A 198 -19.34 39.37 -10.02
CA GLU A 198 -20.69 39.93 -10.02
C GLU A 198 -21.31 39.97 -8.61
N ARG A 199 -21.22 38.86 -7.86
CA ARG A 199 -21.69 38.81 -6.46
C ARG A 199 -20.95 39.79 -5.56
N LEU A 200 -19.65 39.99 -5.77
CA LEU A 200 -18.87 40.98 -5.03
C LEU A 200 -19.36 42.41 -5.34
N LYS A 201 -19.64 42.71 -6.62
CA LYS A 201 -20.20 43.99 -7.04
C LYS A 201 -21.55 44.25 -6.39
N GLN A 202 -22.48 43.29 -6.47
CA GLN A 202 -23.79 43.37 -5.81
C GLN A 202 -23.67 43.56 -4.30
N ARG A 203 -22.73 42.87 -3.64
CA ARG A 203 -22.47 43.04 -2.21
C ARG A 203 -21.96 44.45 -1.87
N ARG A 204 -21.06 45.00 -2.69
CA ARG A 204 -20.56 46.38 -2.52
C ARG A 204 -21.68 47.40 -2.69
N GLU A 205 -22.52 47.23 -3.72
CA GLU A 205 -23.68 48.09 -3.96
C GLU A 205 -24.70 48.01 -2.81
N TRP A 206 -24.98 46.81 -2.31
CA TRP A 206 -25.85 46.63 -1.15
C TRP A 206 -25.27 47.29 0.12
N GLN A 207 -23.96 47.13 0.38
CA GLN A 207 -23.28 47.79 1.49
C GLN A 207 -23.32 49.32 1.37
N ALA A 208 -23.12 49.85 0.16
CA ALA A 208 -23.22 51.29 -0.10
C ALA A 208 -24.64 51.82 0.14
N ARG A 209 -25.68 51.13 -0.35
CA ARG A 209 -27.09 51.46 -0.07
C ARG A 209 -27.40 51.40 1.43
N ALA A 210 -26.91 50.37 2.12
CA ALA A 210 -27.13 50.23 3.56
C ALA A 210 -26.41 51.30 4.39
N ARG A 211 -25.24 51.80 3.93
CA ARG A 211 -24.55 52.94 4.54
C ARG A 211 -25.32 54.24 4.32
N ALA A 212 -25.72 54.50 3.08
CA ALA A 212 -26.51 55.69 2.71
C ALA A 212 -27.87 55.76 3.40
N ALA A 213 -28.45 54.63 3.82
CA ALA A 213 -29.70 54.60 4.59
C ALA A 213 -29.50 54.80 6.11
N ARG A 214 -28.25 54.78 6.61
CA ARG A 214 -27.92 55.02 8.02
C ARG A 214 -27.45 56.46 8.28
N GLU A 215 -26.94 57.13 7.24
CA GLU A 215 -26.66 58.57 7.21
C GLU A 215 -27.95 59.35 7.01
#